data_AF-A0A5E4AFI0-F1
#
_entry.id   AF-A0A5E4AFI0-F1
#
_cell.length_a   1.000
_cell.length_b   1.000
_cell.length_c   1.000
_cell.angle_alpha   90.00
_cell.angle_beta   90.00
_cell.angle_gamma   90.00
#
_symmetry.space_group_name_H-M   'P 1'
#
loop_
_entity.id
_entity.type
_entity.pdbx_description
1 polymer ?
#
loop_
_entity_poly.entity_id
_entity_poly.type
_entity_poly.pdbx_seq_one_letter_code
_entity_poly.pdbx_strand_id
1 'polypeptide(L)'
;GKTYPFRGAFPPVWNPIAYLDYNNLWRTMDNMGKEIPADAPWQAPHAEEWDKMTMKDLIDKICWTKTARQFASLFVNINVTSEPHEVSALWFLWYVKQCGGTTRIFSVTNGGQERKFVGGSGQVSERIMELLGDRVKLSHPVTYIDQSGANITIETLNHECYECRYVISAIPPTLTAKIHFKPELPSERNQLIQRLPMGAIIKCMMYYKDAFWKKKDYCGCMIIEDEEAPISITLDDTKPDGSLPAIMGFILARKADRLAKLHKEIRKRKICELYAKVLGSEEALQPVHYEEKNWCEEQYSGGCYTAYFPPGIMTQYGRVIRQPVGRIYFAGTETATHWSGYMEGAVEAGERAAREVLNALGKVAKKDIWAQEPESKDVPSVEITTTFLERNLPSISGLLKLIGISTSVTALWIVLYKSKLLPRS
;
A
#
# COMPACT_ATOMS: atom_id res chain seq x y z
N GLY A 1 5.25 -24.95 3.86
CA GLY A 1 3.97 -25.23 4.56
C GLY A 1 3.11 -26.22 3.80
N LYS A 2 1.87 -26.42 4.28
CA LYS A 2 0.74 -27.04 3.55
C LYS A 2 -0.02 -25.94 2.79
N THR A 3 -0.78 -26.29 1.76
CA THR A 3 -1.65 -25.37 1.00
C THR A 3 -3.10 -25.46 1.48
N TYR A 4 -3.78 -24.32 1.64
CA TYR A 4 -5.18 -24.25 2.05
C TYR A 4 -6.00 -23.44 1.02
N PRO A 5 -6.79 -24.08 0.15
CA PRO A 5 -7.68 -23.37 -0.76
C PRO A 5 -8.78 -22.64 0.02
N PHE A 6 -9.15 -21.45 -0.45
CA PHE A 6 -10.25 -20.68 0.12
C PHE A 6 -10.89 -19.78 -0.94
N ARG A 7 -12.08 -19.25 -0.60
CA ARG A 7 -12.78 -18.20 -1.36
C ARG A 7 -13.08 -17.06 -0.41
N GLY A 8 -13.06 -15.82 -0.91
CA GLY A 8 -13.13 -14.59 -0.11
C GLY A 8 -11.80 -13.83 -0.15
N ALA A 9 -11.77 -12.64 0.45
CA ALA A 9 -10.59 -11.76 0.42
C ALA A 9 -9.50 -12.21 1.41
N PHE A 10 -9.89 -12.72 2.58
CA PHE A 10 -8.97 -13.12 3.64
C PHE A 10 -8.99 -14.64 3.85
N PRO A 11 -7.83 -15.28 4.11
CA PRO A 11 -7.80 -16.70 4.47
C PRO A 11 -8.65 -17.00 5.70
N PRO A 12 -9.48 -18.06 5.68
CA PRO A 12 -10.33 -18.40 6.81
C PRO A 12 -9.50 -18.94 7.98
N VAL A 13 -9.89 -18.56 9.19
CA VAL A 13 -9.26 -19.02 10.43
C VAL A 13 -10.27 -19.84 11.23
N TRP A 14 -10.01 -21.14 11.39
CA TRP A 14 -10.97 -22.07 12.01
C TRP A 14 -10.84 -22.18 13.54
N ASN A 15 -9.65 -21.93 14.10
CA ASN A 15 -9.49 -21.94 15.55
C ASN A 15 -10.29 -20.74 16.14
N PRO A 16 -11.27 -20.96 17.03
CA PRO A 16 -12.16 -19.89 17.49
C PRO A 16 -11.43 -18.71 18.14
N ILE A 17 -10.35 -18.98 18.90
CA ILE A 17 -9.57 -17.93 19.56
C ILE A 17 -8.80 -17.12 18.52
N ALA A 18 -8.16 -17.79 17.55
CA ALA A 18 -7.47 -17.11 16.45
C ALA A 18 -8.45 -16.36 15.54
N TYR A 19 -9.68 -16.87 15.35
CA TYR A 19 -10.72 -16.18 14.60
C TYR A 19 -11.13 -14.86 15.27
N LEU A 20 -11.34 -14.85 16.60
CA LEU A 20 -11.62 -13.62 17.34
C LEU A 20 -10.48 -12.60 17.21
N ASP A 21 -9.24 -13.07 17.31
CA ASP A 21 -8.05 -12.23 17.17
C ASP A 21 -7.94 -11.63 15.77
N TYR A 22 -8.11 -12.46 14.74
CA TYR A 22 -8.04 -12.08 13.34
C TYR A 22 -9.17 -11.13 12.94
N ASN A 23 -10.41 -11.40 13.38
CA ASN A 23 -11.54 -10.48 13.19
C ASN A 23 -11.29 -9.15 13.91
N ASN A 24 -10.78 -9.19 15.14
CA ASN A 24 -10.50 -7.98 15.89
C ASN A 24 -9.38 -7.16 15.25
N LEU A 25 -8.33 -7.79 14.72
CA LEU A 25 -7.23 -7.13 14.00
C LEU A 25 -7.76 -6.20 12.90
N TRP A 26 -8.53 -6.72 11.94
CA TRP A 26 -9.02 -5.93 10.81
C TRP A 26 -9.99 -4.83 11.25
N ARG A 27 -10.92 -5.18 12.14
CA ARG A 27 -11.87 -4.24 12.70
C ARG A 27 -11.17 -3.11 13.47
N THR A 28 -10.12 -3.42 14.24
CA THR A 28 -9.35 -2.43 14.99
C THR A 28 -8.60 -1.50 14.03
N MET A 29 -7.96 -2.04 12.99
CA MET A 29 -7.29 -1.20 11.98
C MET A 29 -8.25 -0.23 11.31
N ASP A 30 -9.40 -0.69 10.83
CA ASP A 30 -10.40 0.18 10.19
C ASP A 30 -11.01 1.17 11.17
N ASN A 31 -11.24 0.78 12.43
CA ASN A 31 -11.76 1.68 13.46
C ASN A 31 -10.75 2.77 13.84
N MET A 32 -9.47 2.45 14.00
CA MET A 32 -8.42 3.45 14.22
C MET A 32 -8.29 4.36 13.00
N GLY A 33 -8.38 3.81 11.78
CA GLY A 33 -8.38 4.57 10.54
C GLY A 33 -9.48 5.64 10.47
N LYS A 34 -10.69 5.37 11.01
CA LYS A 34 -11.79 6.34 11.05
C LYS A 34 -11.45 7.62 11.82
N GLU A 35 -10.52 7.55 12.79
CA GLU A 35 -10.08 8.72 13.56
C GLU A 35 -9.08 9.59 12.80
N ILE A 36 -8.59 9.15 11.64
CA ILE A 36 -7.49 9.78 10.90
C ILE A 36 -8.04 10.60 9.71
N PRO A 37 -7.88 11.93 9.70
CA PRO A 37 -8.21 12.75 8.53
C PRO A 37 -7.38 12.31 7.31
N ALA A 38 -8.02 12.16 6.15
CA ALA A 38 -7.33 11.70 4.93
C ALA A 38 -6.30 12.73 4.43
N ASP A 39 -6.64 14.01 4.55
CA ASP A 39 -5.82 15.14 4.13
C ASP A 39 -4.81 15.58 5.21
N ALA A 40 -5.10 15.33 6.49
CA ALA A 40 -4.24 15.76 7.60
C ALA A 40 -4.05 14.66 8.67
N PRO A 41 -3.38 13.53 8.35
CA PRO A 41 -3.18 12.44 9.31
C PRO A 41 -2.46 12.86 10.61
N TRP A 42 -1.59 13.86 10.55
CA TRP A 42 -0.94 14.46 11.72
C TRP A 42 -1.91 15.16 12.69
N GLN A 43 -3.17 15.37 12.31
CA GLN A 43 -4.22 15.94 13.17
C GLN A 43 -5.12 14.89 13.83
N ALA A 44 -4.86 13.59 13.63
CA ALA A 44 -5.61 12.55 14.33
C ALA A 44 -5.50 12.74 15.87
N PRO A 45 -6.56 12.44 16.65
CA PRO A 45 -6.55 12.63 18.10
C PRO A 45 -5.37 11.95 18.82
N HIS A 46 -4.92 10.82 18.27
CA HIS A 46 -3.83 10.00 18.80
C HIS A 46 -2.57 10.03 17.91
N ALA A 47 -2.43 11.04 17.04
CA ALA A 47 -1.37 11.08 16.03
C ALA A 47 0.04 10.91 16.64
N GLU A 48 0.36 11.64 17.71
CA GLU A 48 1.66 11.56 18.38
C GLU A 48 1.97 10.18 18.98
N GLU A 49 0.96 9.49 19.52
CA GLU A 49 1.14 8.13 20.06
C GLU A 49 1.38 7.13 18.91
N TRP A 50 0.50 7.17 17.91
CA TRP A 50 0.51 6.20 16.81
C TRP A 50 1.69 6.40 15.86
N ASP A 51 2.19 7.63 15.71
CA ASP A 51 3.33 7.88 14.84
C ASP A 51 4.66 7.45 15.48
N LYS A 52 4.76 7.46 16.80
CA LYS A 52 5.97 7.02 17.52
C LYS A 52 6.13 5.50 17.58
N MET A 53 5.04 4.76 17.40
CA MET A 53 5.08 3.30 17.36
C MET A 53 5.27 2.80 15.92
N THR A 54 5.97 1.70 15.78
CA THR A 54 6.02 0.97 14.51
C THR A 54 4.72 0.19 14.31
N MET A 55 4.42 -0.21 13.06
CA MET A 55 3.36 -1.19 12.83
C MET A 55 3.60 -2.52 13.53
N LYS A 56 4.86 -2.93 13.72
CA LYS A 56 5.19 -4.12 14.51
C LYS A 56 4.72 -3.98 15.95
N ASP A 57 4.97 -2.84 16.59
CA ASP A 57 4.55 -2.57 17.96
C ASP A 57 3.02 -2.59 18.09
N LEU A 58 2.31 -2.00 17.13
CA LEU A 58 0.85 -2.04 17.10
C LEU A 58 0.33 -3.47 16.93
N ILE A 59 0.89 -4.24 15.99
CA ILE A 59 0.52 -5.65 15.75
C ILE A 59 0.73 -6.48 17.01
N ASP A 60 1.89 -6.35 17.67
CA ASP A 60 2.19 -7.05 18.91
C ASP A 60 1.28 -6.63 20.08
N LYS A 61 0.80 -5.38 20.08
CA LYS A 61 -0.14 -4.84 21.09
C LYS A 61 -1.56 -5.40 20.91
N ILE A 62 -2.05 -5.55 19.67
CA ILE A 62 -3.45 -5.90 19.40
C ILE A 62 -3.70 -7.37 19.11
N CYS A 63 -2.69 -8.11 18.64
CA CYS A 63 -2.80 -9.53 18.29
C CYS A 63 -2.21 -10.42 19.38
N TRP A 64 -3.00 -11.38 19.87
CA TRP A 64 -2.55 -12.33 20.89
C TRP A 64 -1.94 -13.58 20.26
N THR A 65 -2.46 -14.00 19.11
CA THR A 65 -2.07 -15.22 18.43
C THR A 65 -0.91 -15.00 17.47
N LYS A 66 -0.11 -16.05 17.26
CA LYS A 66 0.96 -16.01 16.27
C LYS A 66 0.38 -15.90 14.85
N THR A 67 -0.72 -16.60 14.57
CA THR A 67 -1.42 -16.58 13.28
C THR A 67 -1.82 -15.17 12.85
N ALA A 68 -2.47 -14.40 13.73
CA ALA A 68 -2.87 -13.03 13.40
C ALA A 68 -1.64 -12.13 13.18
N ARG A 69 -0.60 -12.25 14.01
CA ARG A 69 0.62 -11.45 13.87
C ARG A 69 1.37 -11.71 12.58
N GLN A 70 1.55 -12.98 12.22
CA GLN A 70 2.26 -13.36 11.00
C GLN A 70 1.50 -12.86 9.76
N PHE A 71 0.18 -13.05 9.73
CA PHE A 71 -0.62 -12.55 8.62
C PHE A 71 -0.67 -11.01 8.58
N ALA A 72 -0.76 -10.33 9.73
CA ALA A 72 -0.67 -8.87 9.79
C ALA A 72 0.66 -8.35 9.24
N SER A 73 1.75 -9.05 9.54
CA SER A 73 3.09 -8.70 9.04
C SER A 73 3.17 -8.84 7.53
N LEU A 74 2.64 -9.96 6.99
CA LEU A 74 2.51 -10.18 5.56
C LEU A 74 1.61 -9.13 4.89
N PHE A 75 0.50 -8.74 5.53
CA PHE A 75 -0.38 -7.68 5.06
C PHE A 75 0.35 -6.33 4.96
N VAL A 76 1.19 -5.97 5.94
CA VAL A 76 2.04 -4.78 5.83
C VAL A 76 3.00 -4.91 4.65
N ASN A 77 3.73 -6.02 4.53
CA ASN A 77 4.67 -6.21 3.42
C ASN A 77 3.98 -6.10 2.05
N ILE A 78 2.79 -6.68 1.88
CA ILE A 78 2.04 -6.66 0.62
C ILE A 78 1.58 -5.25 0.24
N ASN A 79 1.12 -4.46 1.21
CA ASN A 79 0.52 -3.17 0.93
C ASN A 79 1.54 -2.03 0.78
N VAL A 80 2.66 -2.09 1.51
CA VAL A 80 3.65 -1.00 1.55
C VAL A 80 5.08 -1.43 1.26
N THR A 81 5.32 -2.70 0.92
CA THR A 81 6.62 -3.19 0.41
C THR A 81 7.80 -2.98 1.36
N SER A 82 7.51 -2.83 2.66
CA SER A 82 8.48 -2.62 3.75
C SER A 82 8.12 -3.49 4.94
N GLU A 83 9.00 -3.56 5.93
CA GLU A 83 8.76 -4.37 7.13
C GLU A 83 7.90 -3.63 8.17
N PRO A 84 7.11 -4.36 8.99
CA PRO A 84 6.30 -3.74 10.04
C PRO A 84 7.08 -2.88 11.04
N HIS A 85 8.36 -3.17 11.27
CA HIS A 85 9.20 -2.40 12.19
C HIS A 85 9.85 -1.16 11.55
N GLU A 86 9.69 -0.97 10.24
CA GLU A 86 10.25 0.18 9.51
C GLU A 86 9.23 1.31 9.36
N VAL A 87 7.94 0.99 9.46
CA VAL A 87 6.84 1.92 9.14
C VAL A 87 6.14 2.40 10.41
N SER A 88 5.80 3.69 10.43
CA SER A 88 4.92 4.31 11.42
C SER A 88 3.53 3.66 11.41
N ALA A 89 2.97 3.40 12.59
CA ALA A 89 1.61 2.88 12.67
C ALA A 89 0.56 3.93 12.26
N LEU A 90 0.74 5.21 12.63
CA LEU A 90 -0.14 6.29 12.17
C LEU A 90 -0.21 6.33 10.64
N TRP A 91 0.96 6.35 9.99
CA TRP A 91 1.01 6.41 8.53
C TRP A 91 0.38 5.18 7.90
N PHE A 92 0.64 3.97 8.40
CA PHE A 92 0.08 2.77 7.81
C PHE A 92 -1.45 2.70 7.98
N LEU A 93 -1.98 3.08 9.14
CA LEU A 93 -3.42 3.17 9.37
C LEU A 93 -4.07 4.21 8.44
N TRP A 94 -3.42 5.37 8.27
CA TRP A 94 -3.81 6.36 7.27
C TRP A 94 -3.81 5.76 5.86
N TYR A 95 -2.73 5.07 5.47
CA TYR A 95 -2.53 4.50 4.14
C TYR A 95 -3.61 3.47 3.80
N VAL A 96 -3.99 2.62 4.76
CA VAL A 96 -5.10 1.67 4.60
C VAL A 96 -6.44 2.39 4.50
N LYS A 97 -6.69 3.39 5.37
CA LYS A 97 -7.95 4.13 5.39
C LYS A 97 -8.18 4.91 4.09
N GLN A 98 -7.17 5.57 3.56
CA GLN A 98 -7.26 6.37 2.34
C GLN A 98 -7.38 5.52 1.06
N CYS A 99 -7.14 4.21 1.16
CA CYS A 99 -7.49 3.21 0.13
C CYS A 99 -8.87 2.56 0.36
N GLY A 100 -9.70 3.10 1.26
CA GLY A 100 -11.05 2.59 1.56
C GLY A 100 -11.12 1.46 2.59
N GLY A 101 -10.05 1.23 3.37
CA GLY A 101 -10.02 0.27 4.46
C GLY A 101 -9.45 -1.11 4.08
N THR A 102 -9.33 -1.98 5.09
CA THR A 102 -8.62 -3.27 4.99
C THR A 102 -9.15 -4.18 3.89
N THR A 103 -10.49 -4.27 3.75
CA THR A 103 -11.11 -5.12 2.73
C THR A 103 -10.87 -4.57 1.32
N ARG A 104 -11.01 -3.25 1.14
CA ARG A 104 -10.88 -2.62 -0.19
C ARG A 104 -9.46 -2.74 -0.73
N ILE A 105 -8.46 -2.47 0.10
CA ILE A 105 -7.04 -2.47 -0.33
C ILE A 105 -6.49 -3.87 -0.61
N PHE A 106 -7.09 -4.92 -0.04
CA PHE A 106 -6.58 -6.29 -0.14
C PHE A 106 -7.35 -7.17 -1.13
N SER A 107 -8.58 -6.79 -1.48
CA SER A 107 -9.45 -7.62 -2.33
C SER A 107 -9.09 -7.53 -3.81
N VAL A 108 -9.26 -8.64 -4.52
CA VAL A 108 -9.32 -8.64 -6.00
C VAL A 108 -10.69 -8.14 -6.43
N THR A 109 -11.73 -8.97 -6.34
CA THR A 109 -13.11 -8.55 -6.62
C THR A 109 -13.53 -7.45 -5.66
N ASN A 110 -14.06 -6.35 -6.19
CA ASN A 110 -14.47 -5.17 -5.45
C ASN A 110 -13.32 -4.51 -4.64
N GLY A 111 -12.07 -4.65 -5.09
CA GLY A 111 -10.90 -4.06 -4.44
C GLY A 111 -9.86 -3.50 -5.41
N GLY A 112 -8.71 -3.12 -4.87
CA GLY A 112 -7.65 -2.44 -5.63
C GLY A 112 -6.99 -3.28 -6.73
N GLN A 113 -7.18 -4.60 -6.70
CA GLN A 113 -6.54 -5.57 -7.58
C GLN A 113 -7.52 -6.11 -8.63
N GLU A 114 -8.74 -5.57 -8.72
CA GLU A 114 -9.82 -6.12 -9.54
C GLU A 114 -9.48 -6.18 -11.04
N ARG A 115 -8.75 -5.18 -11.54
CA ARG A 115 -8.62 -4.93 -12.97
C ARG A 115 -7.20 -4.63 -13.38
N LYS A 116 -6.96 -4.85 -14.68
CA LYS A 116 -5.76 -4.46 -15.41
C LYS A 116 -6.18 -3.78 -16.70
N PHE A 117 -5.34 -2.87 -17.20
CA PHE A 117 -5.54 -2.28 -18.52
C PHE A 117 -5.16 -3.27 -19.62
N VAL A 118 -6.04 -3.45 -20.60
CA VAL A 118 -5.71 -4.18 -21.83
C VAL A 118 -4.59 -3.42 -22.55
N GLY A 119 -3.49 -4.11 -22.86
CA GLY A 119 -2.27 -3.51 -23.42
C GLY A 119 -1.28 -2.94 -22.39
N GLY A 120 -1.64 -2.94 -21.11
CA GLY A 120 -0.76 -2.48 -20.02
C GLY A 120 -0.96 -1.01 -19.64
N SER A 121 -0.56 -0.66 -18.41
CA SER A 121 -0.77 0.68 -17.83
C SER A 121 0.17 1.75 -18.40
N GLY A 122 1.30 1.38 -19.00
CA GLY A 122 2.23 2.31 -19.66
C GLY A 122 1.55 3.19 -20.71
N GLN A 123 0.52 2.65 -21.37
CA GLN A 123 -0.28 3.34 -22.37
C GLN A 123 -0.92 4.64 -21.86
N VAL A 124 -1.19 4.78 -20.56
CA VAL A 124 -1.72 6.05 -20.01
C VAL A 124 -0.71 7.17 -20.22
N SER A 125 0.53 6.96 -19.79
CA SER A 125 1.62 7.93 -19.93
C SER A 125 2.06 8.09 -21.39
N GLU A 126 2.14 6.99 -22.15
CA GLU A 126 2.51 7.02 -23.57
C GLU A 126 1.53 7.86 -24.40
N ARG A 127 0.22 7.67 -24.20
CA ARG A 127 -0.80 8.44 -24.94
C ARG A 127 -0.86 9.91 -24.51
N ILE A 128 -0.65 10.22 -23.22
CA ILE A 128 -0.51 11.62 -22.77
C ILE A 128 0.73 12.25 -23.42
N MET A 129 1.84 11.53 -23.50
CA MET A 129 3.05 11.98 -24.19
C MET A 129 2.79 12.24 -25.68
N GLU A 130 2.06 11.35 -26.38
CA GLU A 130 1.65 11.55 -27.77
C GLU A 130 0.81 12.82 -27.95
N LEU A 131 -0.17 13.07 -27.06
CA LEU A 131 -0.99 14.30 -27.09
C LEU A 131 -0.17 15.56 -26.85
N LEU A 132 0.85 15.49 -26.00
CA LEU A 132 1.74 16.61 -25.69
C LEU A 132 2.81 16.83 -26.75
N GLY A 133 3.15 15.80 -27.53
CA GLY A 133 4.16 15.84 -28.59
C GLY A 133 5.53 16.25 -28.07
N ASP A 134 6.12 17.24 -28.73
CA ASP A 134 7.46 17.75 -28.45
C ASP A 134 7.61 18.48 -27.11
N ARG A 135 6.51 18.70 -26.38
CA ARG A 135 6.51 19.29 -25.03
C ARG A 135 7.09 18.35 -23.98
N VAL A 136 7.08 17.04 -24.24
CA VAL A 136 7.73 16.05 -23.37
C VAL A 136 9.18 15.88 -23.81
N LYS A 137 10.11 16.13 -22.88
CA LYS A 137 11.56 15.99 -23.10
C LYS A 137 12.06 14.74 -22.36
N LEU A 138 12.22 13.63 -23.08
CA LEU A 138 12.81 12.40 -22.52
C LEU A 138 14.31 12.57 -22.28
N SER A 139 14.89 11.84 -21.34
CA SER A 139 16.32 11.93 -21.00
C SER A 139 16.77 13.33 -20.54
N HIS A 140 15.90 14.07 -19.86
CA HIS A 140 16.19 15.39 -19.25
C HIS A 140 16.04 15.34 -17.72
N PRO A 141 16.94 14.65 -16.98
CA PRO A 141 16.89 14.66 -15.53
C PRO A 141 17.13 16.07 -15.01
N VAL A 142 16.18 16.63 -14.27
CA VAL A 142 16.33 17.94 -13.63
C VAL A 142 17.31 17.84 -12.47
N THR A 143 18.26 18.77 -12.41
CA THR A 143 19.31 18.82 -11.38
C THR A 143 19.25 20.11 -10.54
N TYR A 144 18.72 21.20 -11.10
CA TYR A 144 18.69 22.51 -10.44
C TYR A 144 17.38 23.26 -10.70
N ILE A 145 16.89 23.96 -9.67
CA ILE A 145 15.72 24.85 -9.76
C ILE A 145 16.03 26.16 -9.03
N ASP A 146 16.07 27.27 -9.75
CA ASP A 146 16.26 28.63 -9.22
C ASP A 146 14.99 29.48 -9.45
N GLN A 147 14.31 29.86 -8.36
CA GLN A 147 13.13 30.73 -8.40
C GLN A 147 13.40 32.15 -7.86
N SER A 148 14.67 32.56 -7.72
CA SER A 148 15.07 33.90 -7.22
C SER A 148 14.83 35.02 -8.23
N GLY A 149 14.78 34.69 -9.53
CA GLY A 149 14.52 35.65 -10.61
C GLY A 149 13.04 35.89 -10.91
N ALA A 150 12.76 36.74 -11.90
CA ALA A 150 11.40 36.99 -12.38
C ALA A 150 10.76 35.74 -12.99
N ASN A 151 11.53 34.96 -13.75
CA ASN A 151 11.20 33.59 -14.17
C ASN A 151 11.95 32.58 -13.29
N ILE A 152 11.44 31.36 -13.24
CA ILE A 152 12.12 30.21 -12.65
C ILE A 152 13.02 29.60 -13.71
N THR A 153 14.28 29.35 -13.38
CA THR A 153 15.25 28.64 -14.21
C THR A 153 15.36 27.19 -13.75
N ILE A 154 15.25 26.25 -14.69
CA ILE A 154 15.44 24.81 -14.47
C ILE A 154 16.66 24.38 -15.27
N GLU A 155 17.62 23.72 -14.62
CA GLU A 155 18.74 23.07 -15.30
C GLU A 155 18.56 21.56 -15.28
N THR A 156 18.91 20.92 -16.39
CA THR A 156 18.95 19.47 -16.53
C THR A 156 20.39 18.94 -16.51
N LEU A 157 20.56 17.64 -16.34
CA LEU A 157 21.88 16.99 -16.26
C LEU A 157 22.75 17.19 -17.51
N ASN A 158 22.13 17.40 -18.68
CA ASN A 158 22.82 17.74 -19.93
C ASN A 158 23.04 19.25 -20.10
N HIS A 159 22.88 20.04 -19.05
CA HIS A 159 23.07 21.50 -19.01
C HIS A 159 22.13 22.30 -19.93
N GLU A 160 20.98 21.72 -20.30
CA GLU A 160 19.92 22.51 -20.91
C GLU A 160 19.17 23.31 -19.84
N CYS A 161 18.81 24.54 -20.20
CA CYS A 161 18.08 25.45 -19.33
C CYS A 161 16.68 25.70 -19.86
N TYR A 162 15.70 25.63 -18.98
CA TYR A 162 14.30 25.95 -19.26
C TYR A 162 13.86 27.10 -18.35
N GLU A 163 13.07 28.03 -18.89
CA GLU A 163 12.44 29.09 -18.11
C GLU A 163 10.93 28.88 -18.01
N CYS A 164 10.38 29.12 -16.83
CA CYS A 164 8.94 29.01 -16.60
C CYS A 164 8.45 29.97 -15.50
N ARG A 165 7.12 30.10 -15.38
CA ARG A 165 6.50 30.89 -14.30
C ARG A 165 6.26 30.09 -13.03
N TYR A 166 6.03 28.79 -13.17
CA TYR A 166 5.70 27.85 -12.09
C TYR A 166 6.28 26.49 -12.41
N VAL A 167 6.59 25.72 -11.37
CA VAL A 167 7.05 24.33 -11.47
C VAL A 167 6.08 23.42 -10.74
N ILE A 168 5.83 22.24 -11.30
CA ILE A 168 5.22 21.13 -10.58
C ILE A 168 6.28 20.05 -10.42
N SER A 169 6.70 19.75 -9.19
CA SER A 169 7.51 18.58 -8.90
C SER A 169 6.59 17.35 -8.80
N ALA A 170 6.68 16.45 -9.77
CA ALA A 170 5.87 15.23 -9.86
C ALA A 170 6.70 13.95 -9.66
N ILE A 171 7.81 14.05 -8.91
CA ILE A 171 8.71 12.94 -8.60
C ILE A 171 8.63 12.57 -7.11
N PRO A 172 8.94 11.31 -6.72
CA PRO A 172 8.95 10.89 -5.32
C PRO A 172 9.78 11.81 -4.41
N PRO A 173 9.44 11.92 -3.11
CA PRO A 173 10.16 12.78 -2.16
C PRO A 173 11.67 12.53 -2.14
N THR A 174 12.11 11.26 -2.12
CA THR A 174 13.53 10.91 -2.12
C THR A 174 14.28 11.39 -3.37
N LEU A 175 13.59 11.51 -4.52
CA LEU A 175 14.18 12.05 -5.74
C LEU A 175 14.13 13.57 -5.78
N THR A 176 13.11 14.18 -5.15
CA THR A 176 13.09 15.63 -4.92
C THR A 176 14.32 16.07 -4.14
N ALA A 177 14.82 15.25 -3.20
CA ALA A 177 16.04 15.52 -2.45
C ALA A 177 17.33 15.55 -3.32
N LYS A 178 17.29 15.06 -4.56
CA LYS A 178 18.43 15.08 -5.50
C LYS A 178 18.54 16.38 -6.30
N ILE A 179 17.51 17.24 -6.26
CA ILE A 179 17.51 18.53 -6.96
C ILE A 179 18.12 19.59 -6.05
N HIS A 180 19.03 20.39 -6.61
CA HIS A 180 19.56 21.57 -5.96
C HIS A 180 18.58 22.74 -6.11
N PHE A 181 18.11 23.32 -5.00
CA PHE A 181 17.12 24.41 -5.01
C PHE A 181 17.74 25.75 -4.64
N LYS A 182 17.33 26.83 -5.32
CA LYS A 182 17.68 28.20 -4.98
C LYS A 182 16.44 29.13 -4.99
N PRO A 183 16.17 29.89 -3.91
CA PRO A 183 16.71 29.67 -2.57
C PRO A 183 16.43 28.23 -2.09
N GLU A 184 17.16 27.79 -1.06
CA GLU A 184 16.99 26.47 -0.47
C GLU A 184 15.52 26.22 -0.06
N LEU A 185 15.09 24.96 -0.10
CA LEU A 185 13.79 24.59 0.45
C LEU A 185 13.77 24.89 1.97
N PRO A 186 12.61 25.28 2.54
CA PRO A 186 12.46 25.41 3.99
C PRO A 186 12.97 24.15 4.70
N SER A 187 13.62 24.34 5.85
CA SER A 187 14.26 23.24 6.59
C SER A 187 13.30 22.08 6.85
N GLU A 188 12.04 22.36 7.23
CA GLU A 188 10.99 21.35 7.43
C GLU A 188 10.79 20.46 6.18
N ARG A 189 10.72 21.07 4.99
CA ARG A 189 10.58 20.33 3.73
C ARG A 189 11.85 19.56 3.40
N ASN A 190 13.02 20.18 3.57
CA ASN A 190 14.30 19.52 3.31
C ASN A 190 14.47 18.28 4.20
N GLN A 191 14.04 18.36 5.46
CA GLN A 191 14.05 17.24 6.40
C GLN A 191 13.03 16.14 6.03
N LEU A 192 11.84 16.51 5.51
CA LEU A 192 10.83 15.55 5.05
C LEU A 192 11.34 14.71 3.89
N ILE A 193 11.78 15.36 2.80
CA ILE A 193 12.09 14.68 1.53
C ILE A 193 13.26 13.69 1.65
N GLN A 194 14.14 13.87 2.64
CA GLN A 194 15.26 12.97 2.93
C GLN A 194 14.87 11.77 3.82
N ARG A 195 13.70 11.80 4.46
CA ARG A 195 13.27 10.80 5.46
C ARG A 195 12.11 9.92 5.00
N LEU A 196 11.73 10.01 3.73
CA LEU A 196 10.72 9.18 3.10
C LEU A 196 11.38 8.19 2.12
N PRO A 197 11.93 7.07 2.63
CA PRO A 197 12.43 5.99 1.77
C PRO A 197 11.31 5.36 0.95
N MET A 198 11.68 4.77 -0.19
CA MET A 198 10.78 3.95 -1.00
C MET A 198 10.76 2.52 -0.47
N GLY A 199 9.63 1.83 -0.63
CA GLY A 199 9.55 0.40 -0.37
C GLY A 199 10.32 -0.44 -1.41
N ALA A 200 10.52 -1.72 -1.10
CA ALA A 200 11.37 -2.63 -1.85
C ALA A 200 10.58 -3.78 -2.48
N ILE A 201 10.71 -3.93 -3.81
CA ILE A 201 9.98 -4.96 -4.55
C ILE A 201 10.71 -5.42 -5.83
N ILE A 202 10.70 -6.74 -6.05
CA ILE A 202 10.99 -7.34 -7.35
C ILE A 202 9.69 -7.96 -7.88
N LYS A 203 9.20 -7.46 -9.01
CA LYS A 203 8.03 -8.00 -9.70
C LYS A 203 8.48 -9.07 -10.68
N CYS A 204 7.94 -10.28 -10.55
CA CYS A 204 8.34 -11.45 -11.31
C CYS A 204 7.14 -11.99 -12.09
N MET A 205 7.31 -12.34 -13.36
CA MET A 205 6.29 -12.94 -14.22
C MET A 205 6.81 -14.26 -14.75
N MET A 206 6.14 -15.35 -14.38
CA MET A 206 6.47 -16.70 -14.83
C MET A 206 5.44 -17.16 -15.85
N TYR A 207 5.87 -17.44 -17.08
CA TYR A 207 4.98 -17.85 -18.17
C TYR A 207 5.00 -19.36 -18.35
N TYR A 208 3.86 -19.93 -18.68
CA TYR A 208 3.66 -21.36 -18.91
C TYR A 208 2.92 -21.59 -20.24
N LYS A 209 2.99 -22.82 -20.72
CA LYS A 209 2.25 -23.24 -21.91
C LYS A 209 0.73 -23.23 -21.67
N ASP A 210 0.31 -23.73 -20.50
CA ASP A 210 -1.09 -23.83 -20.08
C ASP A 210 -1.26 -23.17 -18.70
N ALA A 211 -2.46 -22.64 -18.43
CA ALA A 211 -2.87 -22.20 -17.09
C ALA A 211 -3.22 -23.42 -16.20
N PHE A 212 -2.25 -24.29 -15.95
CA PHE A 212 -2.44 -25.59 -15.29
C PHE A 212 -3.06 -25.47 -13.88
N TRP A 213 -2.83 -24.35 -13.19
CA TRP A 213 -3.45 -24.06 -11.89
C TRP A 213 -4.99 -24.05 -11.97
N LYS A 214 -5.57 -23.59 -13.08
CA LYS A 214 -7.04 -23.57 -13.27
C LYS A 214 -7.63 -24.98 -13.33
N LYS A 215 -6.90 -25.94 -13.91
CA LYS A 215 -7.30 -27.37 -13.95
C LYS A 215 -7.37 -28.00 -12.55
N LYS A 216 -6.76 -27.36 -11.55
CA LYS A 216 -6.77 -27.75 -10.12
C LYS A 216 -7.73 -26.91 -9.28
N ASP A 217 -8.63 -26.15 -9.91
CA ASP A 217 -9.55 -25.19 -9.26
C ASP A 217 -8.83 -24.07 -8.48
N TYR A 218 -7.60 -23.72 -8.88
CA TYR A 218 -6.89 -22.55 -8.36
C TYR A 218 -7.00 -21.38 -9.34
N CYS A 219 -7.28 -20.18 -8.81
CA CYS A 219 -7.33 -18.95 -9.62
C CYS A 219 -5.96 -18.34 -9.92
N GLY A 220 -4.85 -18.91 -9.42
CA GLY A 220 -3.50 -18.36 -9.57
C GLY A 220 -3.13 -17.31 -8.51
N CYS A 221 -4.05 -16.96 -7.61
CA CYS A 221 -3.72 -16.18 -6.41
C CYS A 221 -3.20 -17.10 -5.31
N MET A 222 -2.02 -16.80 -4.79
CA MET A 222 -1.41 -17.50 -3.66
C MET A 222 -0.92 -16.47 -2.65
N ILE A 223 -1.33 -16.61 -1.39
CA ILE A 223 -0.80 -15.86 -0.24
C ILE A 223 0.16 -16.79 0.48
N ILE A 224 1.46 -16.46 0.46
CA ILE A 224 2.53 -17.37 0.84
C ILE A 224 3.21 -16.83 2.11
N GLU A 225 2.70 -17.30 3.25
CA GLU A 225 3.21 -16.97 4.58
C GLU A 225 4.35 -17.92 4.97
N ASP A 226 5.53 -17.70 4.38
CA ASP A 226 6.75 -18.48 4.65
C ASP A 226 7.97 -17.56 4.46
N GLU A 227 8.80 -17.39 5.51
CA GLU A 227 9.96 -16.48 5.47
C GLU A 227 11.03 -16.92 4.47
N GLU A 228 11.13 -18.22 4.21
CA GLU A 228 12.09 -18.82 3.28
C GLU A 228 11.58 -18.81 1.83
N ALA A 229 10.27 -18.61 1.64
CA ALA A 229 9.69 -18.55 0.30
C ALA A 229 10.11 -17.25 -0.42
N PRO A 230 10.58 -17.32 -1.69
CA PRO A 230 10.96 -16.14 -2.46
C PRO A 230 9.79 -15.15 -2.66
N ILE A 231 8.59 -15.66 -2.92
CA ILE A 231 7.39 -14.87 -3.24
C ILE A 231 6.45 -14.84 -2.05
N SER A 232 5.84 -13.68 -1.81
CA SER A 232 4.88 -13.46 -0.72
C SER A 232 3.42 -13.47 -1.20
N ILE A 233 3.14 -12.94 -2.39
CA ILE A 233 1.81 -12.98 -3.01
C ILE A 233 1.91 -13.15 -4.52
N THR A 234 0.91 -13.77 -5.13
CA THR A 234 0.78 -13.92 -6.58
C THR A 234 -0.62 -13.63 -7.08
N LEU A 235 -0.74 -13.35 -8.38
CA LEU A 235 -2.00 -13.31 -9.13
C LEU A 235 -1.79 -13.94 -10.52
N ASP A 236 -2.88 -14.41 -11.11
CA ASP A 236 -2.91 -14.82 -12.52
C ASP A 236 -2.70 -13.59 -13.43
N ASP A 237 -1.74 -13.69 -14.34
CA ASP A 237 -1.37 -12.67 -15.33
C ASP A 237 -1.62 -13.11 -16.78
N THR A 238 -2.36 -14.21 -16.98
CA THR A 238 -2.84 -14.69 -18.28
C THR A 238 -3.59 -13.57 -18.99
N LYS A 239 -3.44 -13.50 -20.31
CA LYS A 239 -4.13 -12.48 -21.11
C LYS A 239 -5.65 -12.72 -21.11
N PRO A 240 -6.47 -11.67 -21.34
CA PRO A 240 -7.93 -11.81 -21.28
C PRO A 240 -8.52 -12.85 -22.24
N ASP A 241 -7.84 -13.12 -23.37
CA ASP A 241 -8.21 -14.14 -24.36
C ASP A 241 -7.74 -15.56 -23.99
N GLY A 242 -7.12 -15.74 -22.83
CA GLY A 242 -6.57 -17.01 -22.36
C GLY A 242 -5.15 -17.31 -22.86
N SER A 243 -4.59 -16.47 -23.73
CA SER A 243 -3.22 -16.64 -24.23
C SER A 243 -2.17 -16.26 -23.19
N LEU A 244 -0.95 -16.74 -23.41
CA LEU A 244 0.23 -16.48 -22.55
C LEU A 244 -0.05 -16.68 -21.05
N PRO A 245 -0.44 -17.90 -20.61
CA PRO A 245 -0.64 -18.19 -19.20
C PRO A 245 0.55 -17.76 -18.35
N ALA A 246 0.29 -16.98 -17.30
CA ALA A 246 1.35 -16.46 -16.46
C ALA A 246 0.92 -16.32 -15.00
N ILE A 247 1.87 -16.46 -14.10
CA ILE A 247 1.73 -16.10 -12.68
C ILE A 247 2.63 -14.88 -12.43
N MET A 248 2.02 -13.78 -12.01
CA MET A 248 2.74 -12.64 -11.46
C MET A 248 2.98 -12.88 -9.98
N GLY A 249 4.20 -12.62 -9.51
CA GLY A 249 4.56 -12.72 -8.10
C GLY A 249 5.43 -11.59 -7.64
N PHE A 250 5.31 -11.26 -6.36
CA PHE A 250 6.11 -10.23 -5.72
C PHE A 250 7.08 -10.80 -4.69
N ILE A 251 8.35 -10.44 -4.84
CA ILE A 251 9.37 -10.53 -3.79
C ILE A 251 9.34 -9.18 -3.07
N LEU A 252 9.00 -9.15 -1.78
CA LEU A 252 8.66 -7.92 -1.05
C LEU A 252 9.66 -7.61 0.09
N ALA A 253 9.80 -6.34 0.44
CA ALA A 253 10.52 -5.86 1.62
C ALA A 253 11.92 -6.47 1.71
N ARG A 254 12.36 -6.96 2.88
CA ARG A 254 13.71 -7.52 3.03
C ARG A 254 13.97 -8.74 2.14
N LYS A 255 12.93 -9.45 1.69
CA LYS A 255 13.13 -10.54 0.72
C LYS A 255 13.65 -9.98 -0.61
N ALA A 256 13.19 -8.80 -1.05
CA ALA A 256 13.68 -8.17 -2.27
C ALA A 256 15.19 -7.89 -2.16
N ASP A 257 15.63 -7.28 -1.07
CA ASP A 257 17.05 -6.98 -0.82
C ASP A 257 17.92 -8.25 -0.75
N ARG A 258 17.43 -9.29 -0.07
CA ARG A 258 18.15 -10.57 0.04
C ARG A 258 18.25 -11.28 -1.30
N LEU A 259 17.16 -11.35 -2.05
CA LEU A 259 17.10 -12.11 -3.30
C LEU A 259 17.64 -11.34 -4.50
N ALA A 260 17.76 -10.01 -4.43
CA ALA A 260 18.46 -9.19 -5.43
C ALA A 260 19.93 -9.64 -5.62
N LYS A 261 20.56 -10.15 -4.56
CA LYS A 261 21.94 -10.67 -4.57
C LYS A 261 22.14 -11.97 -5.37
N LEU A 262 21.05 -12.64 -5.73
CA LEU A 262 21.11 -13.87 -6.51
C LEU A 262 21.12 -13.56 -8.01
N HIS A 263 21.60 -14.49 -8.84
CA HIS A 263 21.42 -14.39 -10.28
C HIS A 263 19.94 -14.60 -10.68
N LYS A 264 19.50 -13.94 -11.76
CA LYS A 264 18.14 -14.06 -12.34
C LYS A 264 17.67 -15.51 -12.44
N GLU A 265 18.50 -16.40 -12.98
CA GLU A 265 18.16 -17.83 -13.13
C GLU A 265 17.98 -18.58 -11.81
N ILE A 266 18.70 -18.18 -10.75
CA ILE A 266 18.56 -18.77 -9.43
C ILE A 266 17.26 -18.30 -8.77
N ARG A 267 16.90 -17.01 -8.93
CA ARG A 267 15.58 -16.49 -8.52
C ARG A 267 14.47 -17.24 -9.23
N LYS A 268 14.53 -17.32 -10.57
CA LYS A 268 13.58 -18.05 -11.42
C LYS A 268 13.37 -19.49 -10.91
N ARG A 269 14.46 -20.25 -10.72
CA ARG A 269 14.39 -21.64 -10.23
C ARG A 269 13.71 -21.74 -8.86
N LYS A 270 14.10 -20.89 -7.89
CA LYS A 270 13.47 -20.86 -6.56
C LYS A 270 11.97 -20.56 -6.62
N ILE A 271 11.57 -19.67 -7.53
CA ILE A 271 10.15 -19.33 -7.75
C ILE A 271 9.39 -20.52 -8.34
N CYS A 272 9.95 -21.20 -9.34
CA CYS A 272 9.37 -22.44 -9.89
C CYS A 272 9.20 -23.52 -8.83
N GLU A 273 10.24 -23.79 -8.03
CA GLU A 273 10.20 -24.77 -6.92
C GLU A 273 9.12 -24.42 -5.90
N LEU A 274 8.98 -23.13 -5.56
CA LEU A 274 7.93 -22.65 -4.68
C LEU A 274 6.54 -22.90 -5.29
N TYR A 275 6.33 -22.53 -6.55
CA TYR A 275 5.04 -22.69 -7.23
C TYR A 275 4.69 -24.17 -7.38
N ALA A 276 5.65 -25.04 -7.68
CA ALA A 276 5.45 -26.48 -7.75
C ALA A 276 4.94 -27.04 -6.41
N LYS A 277 5.56 -26.59 -5.32
CA LYS A 277 5.17 -26.97 -3.96
C LYS A 277 3.78 -26.45 -3.58
N VAL A 278 3.49 -25.18 -3.83
CA VAL A 278 2.22 -24.55 -3.41
C VAL A 278 1.04 -25.07 -4.24
N LEU A 279 1.20 -25.18 -5.56
CA LEU A 279 0.16 -25.66 -6.49
C LEU A 279 0.10 -27.20 -6.57
N GLY A 280 1.05 -27.89 -5.93
CA GLY A 280 1.19 -29.34 -5.99
C GLY A 280 1.30 -29.84 -7.44
N SER A 281 2.10 -29.17 -8.28
CA SER A 281 2.26 -29.53 -9.70
C SER A 281 3.69 -29.33 -10.20
N GLU A 282 4.28 -30.40 -10.73
CA GLU A 282 5.59 -30.36 -11.41
C GLU A 282 5.56 -29.52 -12.69
N GLU A 283 4.37 -29.23 -13.26
CA GLU A 283 4.21 -28.33 -14.40
C GLU A 283 4.77 -26.91 -14.10
N ALA A 284 4.76 -26.50 -12.83
CA ALA A 284 5.35 -25.24 -12.40
C ALA A 284 6.89 -25.18 -12.55
N LEU A 285 7.56 -26.33 -12.70
CA LEU A 285 8.99 -26.41 -12.97
C LEU A 285 9.34 -26.21 -14.46
N GLN A 286 8.34 -26.10 -15.32
CA GLN A 286 8.52 -26.01 -16.78
C GLN A 286 8.03 -24.64 -17.33
N PRO A 287 8.58 -23.51 -16.86
CA PRO A 287 8.21 -22.22 -17.41
C PRO A 287 8.74 -22.09 -18.84
N VAL A 288 7.92 -21.53 -19.73
CA VAL A 288 8.31 -21.25 -21.12
C VAL A 288 9.02 -19.90 -21.26
N HIS A 289 8.81 -18.98 -20.30
CA HIS A 289 9.47 -17.68 -20.26
C HIS A 289 9.49 -17.10 -18.84
N TYR A 290 10.40 -16.16 -18.57
CA TYR A 290 10.53 -15.49 -17.27
C TYR A 290 10.97 -14.02 -17.42
N GLU A 291 10.18 -13.12 -16.83
CA GLU A 291 10.52 -11.71 -16.72
C GLU A 291 10.57 -11.26 -15.27
N GLU A 292 11.48 -10.34 -14.96
CA GLU A 292 11.53 -9.71 -13.64
C GLU A 292 11.97 -8.25 -13.75
N LYS A 293 11.51 -7.42 -12.80
CA LYS A 293 11.97 -6.04 -12.63
C LYS A 293 12.22 -5.78 -11.15
N ASN A 294 13.48 -5.48 -10.82
CA ASN A 294 13.87 -4.99 -9.50
C ASN A 294 13.69 -3.46 -9.49
N TRP A 295 12.76 -2.96 -8.69
CA TRP A 295 12.48 -1.52 -8.62
C TRP A 295 13.44 -0.75 -7.71
N CYS A 296 14.15 -1.46 -6.81
CA CYS A 296 15.14 -0.84 -5.92
C CYS A 296 16.39 -0.36 -6.69
N GLU A 297 16.64 -0.90 -7.88
CA GLU A 297 17.77 -0.54 -8.74
C GLU A 297 17.48 0.68 -9.63
N GLU A 298 16.23 1.16 -9.65
CA GLU A 298 15.81 2.26 -10.52
C GLU A 298 16.16 3.62 -9.92
N GLN A 299 17.24 4.23 -10.39
CA GLN A 299 17.72 5.53 -9.87
C GLN A 299 16.70 6.69 -9.97
N TYR A 300 15.72 6.57 -10.89
CA TYR A 300 14.62 7.52 -11.12
C TYR A 300 13.28 7.07 -10.52
N SER A 301 13.30 6.08 -9.62
CA SER A 301 12.16 5.73 -8.77
C SER A 301 12.56 5.59 -7.31
N GLY A 302 13.70 4.95 -7.04
CA GLY A 302 14.22 4.67 -5.69
C GLY A 302 13.68 3.39 -5.06
N GLY A 303 12.60 2.85 -5.61
CA GLY A 303 11.88 1.67 -5.12
C GLY A 303 10.42 1.71 -5.56
N CYS A 304 9.62 0.75 -5.10
CA CYS A 304 8.18 0.68 -5.36
C CYS A 304 7.48 -0.06 -4.21
N TYR A 305 6.17 0.14 -4.01
CA TYR A 305 5.28 0.96 -4.85
C TYR A 305 5.44 2.46 -4.65
N THR A 306 5.69 2.85 -3.40
CA THR A 306 5.58 4.24 -2.93
C THR A 306 6.57 4.49 -1.80
N ALA A 307 6.74 5.76 -1.44
CA ALA A 307 7.41 6.12 -0.21
C ALA A 307 6.61 5.66 1.03
N TYR A 308 7.33 5.29 2.09
CA TYR A 308 6.75 5.04 3.41
C TYR A 308 7.27 6.03 4.45
N PHE A 309 6.51 6.23 5.52
CA PHE A 309 6.93 7.07 6.65
C PHE A 309 7.49 6.18 7.78
N PRO A 310 8.76 6.38 8.16
CA PRO A 310 9.28 5.85 9.42
C PRO A 310 8.57 6.46 10.64
N PRO A 311 8.68 5.84 11.83
CA PRO A 311 8.12 6.38 13.06
C PRO A 311 8.54 7.83 13.36
N GLY A 312 7.57 8.67 13.72
CA GLY A 312 7.73 10.07 14.11
C GLY A 312 7.81 11.08 12.95
N ILE A 313 7.90 10.60 11.70
CA ILE A 313 8.08 11.50 10.54
C ILE A 313 6.77 12.18 10.16
N MET A 314 5.62 11.52 10.35
CA MET A 314 4.33 12.05 9.90
C MET A 314 3.90 13.26 10.72
N THR A 315 3.98 13.19 12.06
CA THR A 315 3.59 14.32 12.92
C THR A 315 4.61 15.45 12.85
N GLN A 316 5.91 15.12 12.73
CA GLN A 316 6.96 16.13 12.71
C GLN A 316 6.97 16.92 11.39
N TYR A 317 6.84 16.23 10.25
CA TYR A 317 7.11 16.81 8.92
C TYR A 317 5.99 16.59 7.90
N GLY A 318 5.04 15.67 8.12
CA GLY A 318 4.04 15.27 7.12
C GLY A 318 3.18 16.42 6.59
N ARG A 319 2.96 17.46 7.40
CA ARG A 319 2.12 18.62 7.05
C ARG A 319 2.56 19.38 5.79
N VAL A 320 3.85 19.28 5.44
CA VAL A 320 4.41 20.01 4.30
C VAL A 320 4.54 19.15 3.04
N ILE A 321 4.09 17.88 3.04
CA ILE A 321 4.27 16.94 1.92
C ILE A 321 3.89 17.55 0.56
N ARG A 322 2.79 18.31 0.54
CA ARG A 322 2.24 18.97 -0.65
C ARG A 322 2.15 20.50 -0.55
N GLN A 323 2.71 21.09 0.50
CA GLN A 323 2.71 22.55 0.66
C GLN A 323 3.58 23.20 -0.43
N PRO A 324 3.07 24.19 -1.18
CA PRO A 324 3.87 24.91 -2.16
C PRO A 324 5.06 25.63 -1.52
N VAL A 325 6.18 25.71 -2.23
CA VAL A 325 7.36 26.49 -1.84
C VAL A 325 7.58 27.59 -2.87
N GLY A 326 7.07 28.79 -2.57
CA GLY A 326 7.04 29.88 -3.53
C GLY A 326 6.19 29.50 -4.74
N ARG A 327 6.81 29.38 -5.91
CA ARG A 327 6.17 29.03 -7.19
C ARG A 327 6.38 27.56 -7.60
N ILE A 328 6.84 26.73 -6.66
CA ILE A 328 7.00 25.28 -6.83
C ILE A 328 5.85 24.58 -6.12
N TYR A 329 5.04 23.84 -6.89
CA TYR A 329 3.94 23.00 -6.42
C TYR A 329 4.34 21.53 -6.47
N PHE A 330 3.68 20.68 -5.68
CA PHE A 330 4.09 19.28 -5.52
C PHE A 330 2.95 18.33 -5.85
N ALA A 331 3.17 17.53 -6.88
CA ALA A 331 2.35 16.39 -7.28
C ALA A 331 3.07 15.08 -6.87
N GLY A 332 2.90 14.02 -7.65
CA GLY A 332 3.37 12.69 -7.30
C GLY A 332 2.38 12.01 -6.35
N THR A 333 2.24 10.69 -6.48
CA THR A 333 1.19 9.93 -5.78
C THR A 333 1.28 10.06 -4.26
N GLU A 334 2.49 10.29 -3.72
CA GLU A 334 2.75 10.50 -2.29
C GLU A 334 2.10 11.75 -1.71
N THR A 335 1.60 12.65 -2.56
CA THR A 335 0.92 13.89 -2.16
C THR A 335 -0.61 13.81 -2.27
N ALA A 336 -1.15 12.66 -2.69
CA ALA A 336 -2.59 12.45 -2.80
C ALA A 336 -3.27 12.24 -1.44
N THR A 337 -4.59 12.31 -1.44
CA THR A 337 -5.45 12.10 -0.26
C THR A 337 -6.37 10.90 -0.39
N HIS A 338 -6.52 10.36 -1.61
CA HIS A 338 -7.19 9.11 -1.93
C HIS A 338 -6.30 8.27 -2.84
N TRP A 339 -6.13 6.98 -2.51
CA TRP A 339 -5.18 6.05 -3.15
C TRP A 339 -3.76 6.62 -3.38
N SER A 340 -3.22 7.39 -2.45
CA SER A 340 -1.78 7.70 -2.37
C SER A 340 -0.98 6.40 -2.43
N GLY A 341 0.05 6.37 -3.27
CA GLY A 341 0.86 5.19 -3.58
C GLY A 341 0.40 4.40 -4.79
N TYR A 342 -0.72 4.79 -5.42
CA TYR A 342 -1.28 4.14 -6.62
C TYR A 342 -1.30 5.09 -7.81
N MET A 343 -1.62 4.54 -8.99
CA MET A 343 -1.87 5.33 -10.21
C MET A 343 -3.02 6.34 -10.02
N GLU A 344 -4.05 5.96 -9.27
CA GLU A 344 -5.17 6.83 -8.89
C GLU A 344 -4.68 8.08 -8.15
N GLY A 345 -3.90 7.91 -7.08
CA GLY A 345 -3.31 9.04 -6.35
C GLY A 345 -2.35 9.88 -7.22
N ALA A 346 -1.69 9.28 -8.22
CA ALA A 346 -0.84 10.02 -9.14
C ALA A 346 -1.66 11.00 -10.01
N VAL A 347 -2.86 10.58 -10.46
CA VAL A 347 -3.79 11.44 -11.20
C VAL A 347 -4.33 12.54 -10.29
N GLU A 348 -4.87 12.18 -9.10
CA GLU A 348 -5.40 13.16 -8.14
C GLU A 348 -4.36 14.26 -7.85
N ALA A 349 -3.14 13.86 -7.49
CA ALA A 349 -2.07 14.78 -7.14
C ALA A 349 -1.62 15.64 -8.33
N GLY A 350 -1.51 15.05 -9.53
CA GLY A 350 -1.13 15.76 -10.76
C GLY A 350 -2.14 16.84 -11.13
N GLU A 351 -3.42 16.49 -11.17
CA GLU A 351 -4.49 17.42 -11.50
C GLU A 351 -4.67 18.50 -10.43
N ARG A 352 -4.59 18.14 -9.15
CA ARG A 352 -4.68 19.10 -8.05
C ARG A 352 -3.53 20.10 -8.10
N ALA A 353 -2.28 19.66 -8.31
CA ALA A 353 -1.15 20.57 -8.45
C ALA A 353 -1.27 21.48 -9.69
N ALA A 354 -1.77 20.96 -10.81
CA ALA A 354 -2.06 21.77 -11.99
C ALA A 354 -3.13 22.84 -11.70
N ARG A 355 -4.18 22.50 -10.95
CA ARG A 355 -5.21 23.45 -10.54
C ARG A 355 -4.73 24.47 -9.51
N GLU A 356 -3.81 24.12 -8.64
CA GLU A 356 -3.13 25.08 -7.76
C GLU A 356 -2.37 26.14 -8.58
N VAL A 357 -1.64 25.71 -9.61
CA VAL A 357 -0.96 26.62 -10.56
C VAL A 357 -1.98 27.46 -11.35
N LEU A 358 -3.07 26.86 -11.84
CA LEU A 358 -4.13 27.59 -12.55
C LEU A 358 -4.81 28.63 -11.67
N ASN A 359 -5.03 28.33 -10.38
CA ASN A 359 -5.55 29.30 -9.42
C ASN A 359 -4.56 30.46 -9.20
N ALA A 360 -3.26 30.17 -9.11
CA ALA A 360 -2.23 31.21 -9.03
C ALA A 360 -2.18 32.09 -10.30
N LEU A 361 -2.56 31.54 -11.46
CA LEU A 361 -2.74 32.26 -12.72
C LEU A 361 -4.10 32.96 -12.86
N GLY A 362 -4.98 32.89 -11.85
CA GLY A 362 -6.32 33.50 -11.88
C GLY A 362 -7.32 32.79 -12.80
N LYS A 363 -7.08 31.53 -13.15
CA LYS A 363 -7.90 30.75 -14.10
C LYS A 363 -8.89 29.78 -13.45
N VAL A 364 -8.67 29.44 -12.19
CA VAL A 364 -9.47 28.49 -11.40
C VAL A 364 -9.73 29.12 -10.04
N ALA A 365 -10.94 28.97 -9.48
CA ALA A 365 -11.23 29.48 -8.15
C ALA A 365 -10.64 28.56 -7.06
N LYS A 366 -10.30 29.11 -5.89
CA LYS A 366 -9.70 28.34 -4.79
C LYS A 366 -10.50 27.08 -4.41
N LYS A 367 -11.83 27.15 -4.44
CA LYS A 367 -12.73 26.03 -4.13
C LYS A 367 -12.67 24.88 -5.16
N ASP A 368 -12.21 25.17 -6.37
CA ASP A 368 -12.19 24.22 -7.49
C ASP A 368 -10.81 23.53 -7.64
N ILE A 369 -9.84 23.89 -6.78
CA ILE A 369 -8.53 23.21 -6.71
C ILE A 369 -8.70 21.73 -6.38
N TRP A 370 -9.57 21.43 -5.42
CA TRP A 370 -9.96 20.07 -5.04
C TRP A 370 -11.32 19.79 -5.68
N ALA A 371 -11.35 18.99 -6.73
CA ALA A 371 -12.61 18.52 -7.32
C ALA A 371 -12.82 17.07 -6.99
N GLN A 372 -14.10 16.72 -6.87
CA GLN A 372 -14.53 15.36 -6.69
C GLN A 372 -14.66 14.69 -8.06
N GLU A 373 -14.04 13.52 -8.20
CA GLU A 373 -14.22 12.70 -9.39
C GLU A 373 -15.60 12.01 -9.34
N PRO A 374 -16.41 12.09 -10.41
CA PRO A 374 -17.63 11.31 -10.51
C PRO A 374 -17.34 9.81 -10.47
N GLU A 375 -18.21 9.03 -9.84
CA GLU A 375 -18.04 7.56 -9.80
C GLU A 375 -18.04 6.98 -11.22
N SER A 376 -17.12 6.04 -11.47
CA SER A 376 -17.04 5.33 -12.74
C SER A 376 -18.29 4.49 -12.98
N LYS A 377 -18.88 4.63 -14.18
CA LYS A 377 -20.03 3.82 -14.59
C LYS A 377 -19.63 2.40 -14.99
N ASP A 378 -18.40 2.20 -15.45
CA ASP A 378 -17.89 0.91 -15.92
C ASP A 378 -17.34 0.05 -14.77
N VAL A 379 -16.91 0.71 -13.70
CA VAL A 379 -16.36 0.08 -12.49
C VAL A 379 -17.00 0.74 -11.26
N PRO A 380 -18.30 0.50 -11.01
CA PRO A 380 -18.98 1.05 -9.86
C PRO A 380 -18.43 0.44 -8.55
N SER A 381 -18.34 1.25 -7.51
CA SER A 381 -17.88 0.82 -6.20
C SER A 381 -19.01 0.16 -5.42
N VAL A 382 -18.95 -1.16 -5.24
CA VAL A 382 -19.91 -1.84 -4.37
C VAL A 382 -19.49 -1.60 -2.91
N GLU A 383 -20.45 -1.19 -2.07
CA GLU A 383 -20.22 -0.88 -0.66
C GLU A 383 -19.57 -2.07 0.08
N ILE A 384 -18.57 -1.78 0.93
CA ILE A 384 -17.97 -2.79 1.80
C ILE A 384 -18.88 -2.99 3.01
N THR A 385 -19.49 -4.16 3.10
CA THR A 385 -20.37 -4.54 4.21
C THR A 385 -19.63 -5.36 5.25
N THR A 386 -20.04 -5.22 6.51
CA THR A 386 -19.67 -6.15 7.59
C THR A 386 -20.88 -6.96 8.04
N THR A 387 -20.65 -8.15 8.57
CA THR A 387 -21.68 -8.99 9.21
C THR A 387 -21.93 -8.54 10.65
N PHE A 388 -23.03 -9.00 11.23
CA PHE A 388 -23.30 -8.78 12.66
C PHE A 388 -22.19 -9.37 13.54
N LEU A 389 -21.67 -10.56 13.21
CA LEU A 389 -20.64 -11.22 13.99
C LEU A 389 -19.30 -10.48 13.89
N GLU A 390 -18.91 -10.03 12.69
CA GLU A 390 -17.67 -9.25 12.52
C GLU A 390 -17.69 -7.98 13.38
N ARG A 391 -18.82 -7.29 13.45
CA ARG A 391 -18.98 -6.08 14.27
C ARG A 391 -18.95 -6.36 15.77
N ASN A 392 -19.54 -7.46 16.23
CA ASN A 392 -19.88 -7.63 17.65
C ASN A 392 -19.06 -8.71 18.39
N LEU A 393 -18.37 -9.61 17.68
CA LEU A 393 -17.54 -10.61 18.36
C LEU A 393 -16.41 -9.93 19.16
N PRO A 394 -16.16 -10.34 20.41
CA PRO A 394 -15.17 -9.67 21.25
C PRO A 394 -13.75 -9.91 20.73
N SER A 395 -12.82 -9.02 21.08
CA SER A 395 -11.40 -9.36 21.04
C SER A 395 -11.08 -10.48 22.04
N ILE A 396 -9.88 -11.05 22.02
CA ILE A 396 -9.46 -12.03 23.04
C ILE A 396 -9.51 -11.40 24.44
N SER A 397 -9.02 -10.18 24.62
CA SER A 397 -9.11 -9.47 25.90
C SER A 397 -10.56 -9.19 26.30
N GLY A 398 -11.44 -8.88 25.34
CA GLY A 398 -12.88 -8.75 25.56
C GLY A 398 -13.52 -10.07 26.00
N LEU A 399 -13.15 -11.19 25.38
CA LEU A 399 -13.60 -12.52 25.77
C LEU A 399 -13.16 -12.86 27.19
N LEU A 400 -11.91 -12.59 27.56
CA LEU A 400 -11.40 -12.82 28.91
C LEU A 400 -12.15 -11.98 29.96
N LYS A 401 -12.49 -10.72 29.64
CA LYS A 401 -13.34 -9.88 30.51
C LYS A 401 -14.74 -10.50 30.68
N LEU A 402 -15.36 -10.97 29.61
CA LEU A 402 -16.67 -11.63 29.65
C LEU A 402 -16.62 -12.95 30.44
N ILE A 403 -15.57 -13.76 30.28
CA ILE A 403 -15.35 -14.98 31.06
C ILE A 403 -15.20 -14.65 32.54
N GLY A 404 -14.45 -13.60 32.88
CA GLY A 404 -14.29 -13.14 34.27
C GLY A 404 -15.65 -12.81 34.90
N ILE A 405 -16.45 -11.97 34.24
CA ILE A 405 -17.79 -11.59 34.71
C ILE A 405 -18.70 -12.82 34.82
N SER A 406 -18.77 -13.65 33.77
CA SER A 406 -19.60 -14.84 33.73
C SER A 406 -19.24 -15.82 34.85
N THR A 407 -17.95 -16.03 35.11
CA THR A 407 -17.46 -16.91 36.18
C THR A 407 -17.82 -16.35 37.55
N SER A 408 -17.61 -15.05 37.79
CA SER A 408 -17.96 -14.40 39.06
C SER A 408 -19.46 -14.47 39.35
N VAL A 409 -20.30 -14.18 38.35
CA VAL A 409 -21.76 -14.27 38.48
C VAL A 409 -22.19 -15.71 38.72
N THR A 410 -21.65 -16.68 37.99
CA THR A 410 -21.95 -18.10 38.18
C THR A 410 -21.56 -18.58 39.58
N ALA A 411 -20.38 -18.19 40.07
CA ALA A 411 -19.93 -18.51 41.42
C ALA A 411 -20.88 -17.93 42.48
N LEU A 412 -21.30 -16.66 42.32
CA LEU A 412 -22.28 -16.04 43.20
C LEU A 412 -23.61 -16.78 43.17
N TRP A 413 -24.11 -17.15 41.99
CA TRP A 413 -25.34 -17.94 41.85
C TRP A 413 -25.25 -19.30 42.55
N ILE A 414 -24.10 -19.99 42.45
CA ILE A 414 -23.87 -21.25 43.16
C ILE A 414 -23.92 -21.04 44.68
N VAL A 415 -23.33 -19.96 45.19
CA VAL A 415 -23.36 -19.61 46.62
C VAL A 415 -24.80 -19.30 47.06
N LEU A 416 -25.52 -18.45 46.32
CA LEU A 416 -26.91 -18.10 46.62
C LEU A 416 -27.82 -19.34 46.59
N TYR A 417 -27.62 -20.24 45.62
CA TYR A 417 -28.34 -21.49 45.49
C TYR A 417 -28.07 -22.42 46.68
N LYS A 418 -26.79 -22.62 47.05
CA LYS A 418 -26.42 -23.47 48.21
C LYS A 418 -26.92 -22.90 49.54
N SER A 419 -26.91 -21.58 49.70
CA SER A 419 -27.40 -20.91 50.91
C SER A 419 -28.93 -20.75 50.95
N LYS A 420 -29.67 -21.27 49.95
CA LYS A 420 -31.14 -21.14 49.84
C LYS A 420 -31.62 -19.68 49.88
N LEU A 421 -30.78 -18.76 49.40
CA LEU A 421 -31.09 -17.33 49.32
C LEU A 421 -31.80 -16.97 48.00
N LEU A 422 -31.97 -17.95 47.11
CA LEU A 422 -32.80 -17.79 45.92
C LEU A 422 -34.26 -18.09 46.27
N PRO A 423 -35.21 -17.25 45.86
CA PRO A 423 -36.62 -17.53 46.05
C PRO A 423 -36.95 -18.89 45.44
N ARG A 424 -37.57 -19.77 46.23
CA ARG A 424 -38.14 -21.01 45.72
C ARG A 424 -39.31 -20.62 44.81
N SER A 425 -39.19 -20.81 43.51
CA SER A 425 -40.34 -20.79 42.60
C SER A 425 -41.23 -22.00 42.84
#